data_AF-A0A8J2KV77-F1
#
_entry.id   AF-A0A8J2KV77-F1
#
_cell.length_a   1.000
_cell.length_b   1.000
_cell.length_c   1.000
_cell.angle_alpha   90.00
_cell.angle_beta   90.00
_cell.angle_gamma   90.00
#
_symmetry.space_group_name_H-M   'P 1'
#
loop_
_entity.id
_entity.type
_entity.pdbx_description
1 polymer ?
#
loop_
_entity_poly.entity_id
_entity_poly.type
_entity_poly.pdbx_seq_one_letter_code
_entity_poly.pdbx_strand_id
1 'polypeptide(L)'
;MRSTSRLDFLWDFPKTHKFLVEDLKAYQFQGYNSIGQGQVQNIYPLLSGLPYKAFYKKCDPDEVFFLDSCPFKWDKIYKYGYHISFQEEHQGPPLFTIGSRYYRNGFQKSHFNYDFRLLNHKLEFLKLGHRRNGSEMNTDQCYGPRLSSKSSLENFAQTAHAFKARSVFHMTWTSSLPQDPGTNDKLLNEMLQELLDSESLNKTALIFL
;
A
#
# COMPACT_ATOMS: atom_id res chain seq x y z
N MET A 1 -5.30 -2.00 -0.09
CA MET A 1 -5.96 -1.69 -1.38
C MET A 1 -6.80 -0.43 -1.23
N ARG A 2 -7.08 0.30 -2.31
CA ARG A 2 -7.93 1.50 -2.23
C ARG A 2 -9.41 1.11 -2.13
N SER A 3 -10.00 1.32 -0.96
CA SER A 3 -11.46 1.35 -0.72
C SER A 3 -12.21 0.06 -1.10
N THR A 4 -11.79 -1.08 -0.58
CA THR A 4 -12.48 -2.37 -0.76
C THR A 4 -13.30 -2.69 0.49
N SER A 5 -14.62 -2.92 0.37
CA SER A 5 -15.41 -3.40 1.50
C SER A 5 -15.19 -4.89 1.73
N ARG A 6 -15.55 -5.40 2.91
CA ARG A 6 -15.51 -6.84 3.19
C ARG A 6 -16.36 -7.64 2.20
N LEU A 7 -17.52 -7.11 1.82
CA LEU A 7 -18.42 -7.81 0.90
C LEU A 7 -17.81 -7.86 -0.50
N ASP A 8 -17.31 -6.74 -0.99
CA ASP A 8 -16.63 -6.66 -2.30
C ASP A 8 -15.44 -7.62 -2.33
N PHE A 9 -14.65 -7.69 -1.24
CA PHE A 9 -13.54 -8.62 -1.17
C PHE A 9 -13.97 -10.08 -1.33
N LEU A 10 -15.05 -10.50 -0.67
CA LEU A 10 -15.55 -11.87 -0.77
C LEU A 10 -16.09 -12.21 -2.17
N TRP A 11 -16.60 -11.21 -2.88
CA TRP A 11 -17.20 -11.38 -4.22
C TRP A 11 -16.16 -11.32 -5.32
N ASP A 12 -15.28 -10.32 -5.26
CA ASP A 12 -14.31 -10.03 -6.31
C ASP A 12 -13.05 -10.88 -6.17
N PHE A 13 -12.75 -11.39 -4.95
CA PHE A 13 -11.52 -12.12 -4.64
C PHE A 13 -11.76 -13.50 -4.00
N PRO A 14 -12.62 -14.37 -4.57
CA PRO A 14 -12.99 -15.62 -3.95
C PRO A 14 -11.82 -16.62 -3.82
N LYS A 15 -10.89 -16.66 -4.78
CA LYS A 15 -9.73 -17.56 -4.71
C LYS A 15 -8.74 -17.07 -3.67
N THR A 16 -8.43 -15.78 -3.68
CA THR A 16 -7.56 -15.14 -2.69
C THR A 16 -8.13 -15.33 -1.29
N HIS A 17 -9.43 -15.09 -1.08
CA HIS A 17 -10.08 -15.33 0.21
C HIS A 17 -9.95 -16.79 0.65
N LYS A 18 -10.23 -17.74 -0.26
CA LYS A 18 -10.07 -19.16 0.02
C LYS A 18 -8.65 -19.49 0.45
N PHE A 19 -7.65 -19.01 -0.29
CA PHE A 19 -6.24 -19.24 0.02
C PHE A 19 -5.83 -18.67 1.38
N LEU A 20 -6.27 -17.44 1.69
CA LEU A 20 -6.01 -16.81 2.99
C LEU A 20 -6.58 -17.65 4.14
N VAL A 21 -7.82 -18.14 4.02
CA VAL A 21 -8.51 -18.86 5.11
C VAL A 21 -8.08 -20.32 5.21
N GLU A 22 -8.00 -21.02 4.08
CA GLU A 22 -7.76 -22.46 4.05
C GLU A 22 -6.27 -22.80 4.07
N ASP A 23 -5.43 -22.10 3.32
CA ASP A 23 -4.01 -22.42 3.20
C ASP A 23 -3.15 -21.66 4.21
N LEU A 24 -3.30 -20.33 4.29
CA LEU A 24 -2.52 -19.50 5.23
C LEU A 24 -3.09 -19.46 6.66
N LYS A 25 -4.29 -19.98 6.87
CA LYS A 25 -5.00 -19.91 8.17
C LYS A 25 -5.07 -18.48 8.73
N ALA A 26 -5.24 -17.50 7.86
CA ALA A 26 -5.25 -16.10 8.21
C ALA A 26 -6.43 -15.77 9.14
N TYR A 27 -6.17 -14.92 10.13
CA TYR A 27 -7.21 -14.45 11.04
C TYR A 27 -7.96 -13.26 10.43
N GLN A 28 -9.28 -13.39 10.28
CA GLN A 28 -10.13 -12.30 9.83
C GLN A 28 -10.57 -11.42 11.01
N PHE A 29 -10.10 -10.17 11.02
CA PHE A 29 -10.57 -9.17 11.97
C PHE A 29 -12.01 -8.74 11.64
N GLN A 30 -12.97 -9.14 12.47
CA GLN A 30 -14.38 -8.77 12.31
C GLN A 30 -14.69 -7.45 13.04
N GLY A 31 -15.55 -6.61 12.44
CA GLY A 31 -15.99 -5.35 13.03
C GLY A 31 -15.06 -4.15 12.82
N TYR A 32 -13.90 -4.35 12.17
CA TYR A 32 -13.02 -3.26 11.78
C TYR A 32 -13.56 -2.59 10.50
N ASN A 33 -13.71 -1.28 10.56
CA ASN A 33 -14.27 -0.46 9.47
C ASN A 33 -13.40 0.77 9.21
N SER A 34 -13.60 1.40 8.06
CA SER A 34 -13.03 2.72 7.80
C SER A 34 -13.55 3.75 8.81
N ILE A 35 -12.66 4.61 9.27
CA ILE A 35 -12.93 5.74 10.17
C ILE A 35 -13.51 6.92 9.37
N GLY A 36 -13.09 7.08 8.12
CA GLY A 36 -13.55 8.15 7.23
C GLY A 36 -13.43 7.78 5.75
N GLN A 37 -13.75 8.73 4.87
CA GLN A 37 -13.83 8.51 3.42
C GLN A 37 -12.46 8.58 2.70
N GLY A 38 -11.41 9.03 3.37
CA GLY A 38 -10.11 9.29 2.78
C GLY A 38 -8.96 8.52 3.44
N GLN A 39 -7.88 8.39 2.69
CA GLN A 39 -6.65 7.74 3.14
C GLN A 39 -6.04 8.40 4.38
N VAL A 40 -6.18 9.73 4.57
CA VAL A 40 -5.73 10.41 5.82
C VAL A 40 -6.43 9.82 7.02
N GLN A 41 -7.76 9.71 6.97
CA GLN A 41 -8.55 9.34 8.14
C GLN A 41 -8.38 7.87 8.51
N ASN A 42 -7.94 7.03 7.57
CA ASN A 42 -7.81 5.60 7.78
C ASN A 42 -6.35 5.17 8.02
N ILE A 43 -5.41 5.68 7.21
CA ILE A 43 -4.01 5.21 7.22
C ILE A 43 -3.15 5.98 8.21
N TYR A 44 -3.36 7.30 8.38
CA TYR A 44 -2.51 8.05 9.30
C TYR A 44 -2.75 7.66 10.77
N PRO A 45 -3.98 7.38 11.21
CA PRO A 45 -4.23 6.76 12.51
C PRO A 45 -3.51 5.42 12.69
N LEU A 46 -3.50 4.57 11.67
CA LEU A 46 -2.81 3.28 11.71
C LEU A 46 -1.29 3.47 11.90
N LEU A 47 -0.67 4.37 11.14
CA LEU A 47 0.79 4.62 11.19
C LEU A 47 1.24 5.41 12.43
N SER A 48 0.35 6.20 13.03
CA SER A 48 0.64 6.97 14.24
C SER A 48 0.24 6.25 15.54
N GLY A 49 -0.68 5.29 15.46
CA GLY A 49 -1.33 4.68 16.61
C GLY A 49 -2.23 5.64 17.39
N LEU A 50 -2.71 6.71 16.76
CA LEU A 50 -3.58 7.72 17.37
C LEU A 50 -4.96 7.73 16.71
N PRO A 51 -6.06 7.98 17.47
CA PRO A 51 -7.34 8.30 16.86
C PRO A 51 -7.24 9.50 15.91
N TYR A 52 -7.99 9.50 14.81
CA TYR A 52 -7.91 10.57 13.79
C TYR A 52 -7.98 11.99 14.37
N LYS A 53 -8.91 12.26 15.29
CA LYS A 53 -9.03 13.58 15.94
C LYS A 53 -7.77 13.98 16.72
N ALA A 54 -7.10 13.02 17.35
CA ALA A 54 -5.87 13.27 18.10
C ALA A 54 -4.65 13.44 17.18
N PHE A 55 -4.63 12.70 16.07
CA PHE A 55 -3.63 12.89 15.02
C PHE A 55 -3.75 14.29 14.38
N TYR A 56 -4.95 14.67 13.94
CA TYR A 56 -5.21 15.94 13.27
C TYR A 56 -4.79 17.13 14.13
N LYS A 57 -5.12 17.12 15.44
CA LYS A 57 -4.69 18.16 16.39
C LYS A 57 -3.17 18.33 16.51
N LYS A 58 -2.38 17.31 16.16
CA LYS A 58 -0.91 17.32 16.24
C LYS A 58 -0.24 17.48 14.89
N CYS A 59 -1.01 17.38 13.81
CA CYS A 59 -0.56 17.39 12.44
C CYS A 59 -1.61 18.16 11.65
N ASP A 60 -1.85 19.41 12.05
CA ASP A 60 -2.84 20.24 11.37
C ASP A 60 -2.28 20.64 10.01
N PRO A 61 -2.96 20.34 8.89
CA PRO A 61 -2.53 20.70 7.55
C PRO A 61 -2.28 22.22 7.33
N ASP A 62 -2.95 23.08 8.10
CA ASP A 62 -2.78 24.54 8.00
C ASP A 62 -1.58 25.06 8.80
N GLU A 63 -1.13 24.30 9.80
CA GLU A 63 0.03 24.66 10.65
C GLU A 63 1.31 23.92 10.24
N VAL A 64 1.18 22.70 9.74
CA VAL A 64 2.31 21.82 9.44
C VAL A 64 2.72 21.93 7.98
N PHE A 65 3.94 22.45 7.78
CA PHE A 65 4.50 22.58 6.43
C PHE A 65 5.00 21.25 5.85
N PHE A 66 5.57 20.35 6.67
CA PHE A 66 6.04 19.02 6.25
C PHE A 66 5.59 17.92 7.23
N LEU A 67 5.29 16.72 6.72
CA LEU A 67 4.85 15.56 7.49
C LEU A 67 5.89 15.03 8.49
N ASP A 68 7.14 15.46 8.40
CA ASP A 68 8.21 15.10 9.36
C ASP A 68 7.84 15.43 10.81
N SER A 69 7.06 16.49 11.03
CA SER A 69 6.61 16.91 12.36
C SER A 69 5.41 16.12 12.87
N CYS A 70 4.77 15.30 12.02
CA CYS A 70 3.57 14.56 12.38
C CYS A 70 3.90 13.31 13.21
N PRO A 71 2.99 12.85 14.09
CA PRO A 71 3.29 11.83 15.10
C PRO A 71 3.30 10.39 14.56
N PHE A 72 3.90 10.16 13.39
CA PHE A 72 4.15 8.83 12.86
C PHE A 72 5.17 8.07 13.72
N LYS A 73 5.10 6.74 13.72
CA LYS A 73 5.93 5.88 14.59
C LYS A 73 7.19 5.36 13.90
N TRP A 74 7.73 6.09 12.91
CA TRP A 74 8.94 5.70 12.18
C TRP A 74 10.13 5.47 13.11
N ASP A 75 10.40 6.39 14.04
CA ASP A 75 11.49 6.25 15.02
C ASP A 75 11.35 5.00 15.90
N LYS A 76 10.11 4.62 16.22
CA LYS A 76 9.84 3.42 17.02
C LYS A 76 10.15 2.16 16.23
N ILE A 77 9.82 2.13 14.93
CA ILE A 77 10.16 1.02 14.03
C ILE A 77 11.69 0.87 13.93
N TYR A 78 12.40 1.98 13.72
CA TYR A 78 13.87 2.01 13.71
C TYR A 78 14.48 1.55 15.03
N LYS A 79 13.94 1.99 16.16
CA LYS A 79 14.42 1.60 17.50
C LYS A 79 14.31 0.09 17.75
N TYR A 80 13.34 -0.59 17.14
CA TYR A 80 13.22 -2.05 17.22
C TYR A 80 14.09 -2.79 16.19
N GLY A 81 14.95 -2.09 15.44
CA GLY A 81 15.88 -2.70 14.50
C GLY A 81 15.28 -3.02 13.13
N TYR A 82 14.09 -2.51 12.81
CA TYR A 82 13.48 -2.68 11.50
C TYR A 82 13.95 -1.59 10.54
N HIS A 83 14.28 -1.98 9.31
CA HIS A 83 14.32 -1.04 8.21
C HIS A 83 12.90 -0.78 7.70
N ILE A 84 12.70 0.38 7.08
CA ILE A 84 11.42 0.79 6.54
C ILE A 84 11.51 0.78 5.02
N SER A 85 10.64 0.00 4.40
CA SER A 85 10.46 -0.02 2.96
C SER A 85 9.05 0.43 2.61
N PHE A 86 8.93 1.29 1.62
CA PHE A 86 7.65 1.80 1.18
C PHE A 86 7.55 1.75 -0.33
N GLN A 87 6.40 1.28 -0.80
CA GLN A 87 6.04 1.25 -2.19
C GLN A 87 4.65 1.82 -2.35
N GLU A 88 4.49 2.67 -3.36
CA GLU A 88 3.18 3.17 -3.75
C GLU A 88 3.09 3.14 -5.25
N GLU A 89 2.07 2.46 -5.75
CA GLU A 89 1.65 2.52 -7.14
C GLU A 89 1.11 3.93 -7.41
N HIS A 90 1.77 4.68 -8.28
CA HIS A 90 1.43 6.08 -8.51
C HIS A 90 0.30 6.22 -9.53
N GLN A 91 -0.94 5.99 -9.08
CA GLN A 91 -2.15 6.17 -9.87
C GLN A 91 -3.27 6.73 -8.98
N GLY A 92 -3.24 8.05 -8.76
CA GLY A 92 -4.14 8.78 -7.87
C GLY A 92 -3.41 9.72 -6.91
N PRO A 93 -4.12 10.37 -5.97
CA PRO A 93 -3.48 11.23 -4.97
C PRO A 93 -2.54 10.39 -4.10
N PRO A 94 -1.25 10.76 -3.98
CA PRO A 94 -0.31 10.01 -3.15
C PRO A 94 -0.77 9.92 -1.71
N LEU A 95 -0.40 8.84 -1.05
CA LEU A 95 -0.74 8.54 0.33
C LEU A 95 -0.25 9.62 1.28
N PHE A 96 0.95 10.15 1.03
CA PHE A 96 1.62 11.14 1.87
C PHE A 96 1.64 12.56 1.30
N THR A 97 1.13 12.78 0.09
CA THR A 97 0.97 14.13 -0.47
C THR A 97 -0.42 14.24 -1.03
N ILE A 98 -1.34 14.77 -0.24
CA ILE A 98 -2.72 14.87 -0.69
C ILE A 98 -2.89 16.22 -1.34
N GLY A 99 -3.13 16.14 -2.65
CA GLY A 99 -3.42 17.28 -3.52
C GLY A 99 -4.29 18.32 -2.82
N SER A 100 -3.78 19.54 -2.81
CA SER A 100 -4.44 20.84 -2.57
C SER A 100 -5.21 21.11 -1.27
N ARG A 101 -5.49 20.13 -0.37
CA ARG A 101 -6.28 20.42 0.86
C ARG A 101 -5.73 19.98 2.21
N TYR A 102 -4.84 18.99 2.28
CA TYR A 102 -4.36 18.50 3.58
C TYR A 102 -2.83 18.65 3.69
N TYR A 103 -2.03 17.83 3.03
CA TYR A 103 -0.57 17.89 3.22
C TYR A 103 0.13 18.16 1.91
N ARG A 104 0.51 19.43 1.68
CA ARG A 104 1.02 19.91 0.38
C ARG A 104 2.43 19.42 0.07
N ASN A 105 3.30 19.34 1.08
CA ASN A 105 4.73 19.11 0.83
C ASN A 105 5.23 17.71 1.22
N GLY A 106 4.37 16.84 1.76
CA GLY A 106 4.77 15.49 2.19
C GLY A 106 5.92 15.51 3.19
N PHE A 107 6.82 14.53 3.10
CA PHE A 107 8.04 14.47 3.90
C PHE A 107 9.19 15.23 3.23
N GLN A 108 9.89 16.07 3.98
CA GLN A 108 11.11 16.74 3.58
C GLN A 108 12.32 15.80 3.64
N LYS A 109 12.41 14.96 4.69
CA LYS A 109 13.47 13.96 4.83
C LYS A 109 12.90 12.57 4.55
N SER A 110 13.67 11.71 3.89
CA SER A 110 13.25 10.33 3.69
C SER A 110 13.29 9.58 5.02
N HIS A 111 12.13 9.12 5.48
CA HIS A 111 11.97 8.17 6.59
C HIS A 111 11.98 6.71 6.11
N PHE A 112 12.26 6.49 4.83
CA PHE A 112 12.26 5.16 4.19
C PHE A 112 13.68 4.81 3.78
N ASN A 113 14.15 3.61 4.16
CA ASN A 113 15.43 3.08 3.69
C ASN A 113 15.34 2.64 2.22
N TYR A 114 14.18 2.09 1.85
CA TYR A 114 13.91 1.61 0.49
C TYR A 114 12.59 2.23 0.02
N ASP A 115 12.69 3.27 -0.81
CA ASP A 115 11.54 4.01 -1.33
C ASP A 115 11.34 3.73 -2.83
N PHE A 116 10.39 2.84 -3.14
CA PHE A 116 10.09 2.44 -4.50
C PHE A 116 9.28 3.50 -5.28
N ARG A 117 8.80 4.57 -4.62
CA ARG A 117 8.08 5.65 -5.29
C ARG A 117 8.93 6.40 -6.29
N LEU A 118 10.24 6.49 -6.04
CA LEU A 118 11.17 7.16 -6.95
C LEU A 118 11.14 6.55 -8.35
N LEU A 119 11.03 5.22 -8.43
CA LEU A 119 10.87 4.50 -9.70
C LEU A 119 9.54 4.87 -10.36
N ASN A 120 8.43 4.76 -9.61
CA ASN A 120 7.09 4.99 -10.16
C ASN A 120 6.91 6.44 -10.63
N HIS A 121 7.41 7.41 -9.89
CA HIS A 121 7.41 8.83 -10.29
C HIS A 121 8.26 9.07 -11.53
N LYS A 122 9.39 8.36 -11.70
CA LYS A 122 10.20 8.47 -12.91
C LYS A 122 9.50 7.87 -14.14
N LEU A 123 8.82 6.73 -13.98
CA LEU A 123 8.04 6.09 -15.05
C LEU A 123 6.92 7.01 -15.55
N GLU A 124 6.26 7.70 -14.63
CA GLU A 124 5.24 8.71 -14.94
C GLU A 124 5.84 9.95 -15.62
N PHE A 125 6.92 10.51 -15.08
CA PHE A 125 7.60 11.67 -15.66
C PHE A 125 8.01 11.42 -17.12
N LEU A 126 8.46 10.19 -17.41
CA LEU A 126 8.82 9.74 -18.76
C LEU A 126 7.61 9.38 -19.64
N LYS A 127 6.39 9.44 -19.10
CA LYS A 127 5.12 9.11 -19.77
C LYS A 127 5.14 7.70 -20.39
N LEU A 128 5.71 6.74 -19.65
CA LEU A 128 5.75 5.33 -20.05
C LEU A 128 4.47 4.57 -19.66
N GLY A 129 3.54 5.27 -19.01
CA GLY A 129 2.23 4.79 -18.66
C GLY A 129 1.32 4.68 -19.88
N HIS A 130 0.58 3.59 -19.99
CA HIS A 130 -0.46 3.40 -20.99
C HIS A 130 -1.80 3.14 -20.32
N ARG A 131 -2.85 3.72 -20.89
CA ARG A 131 -4.23 3.48 -20.52
C ARG A 131 -4.85 2.44 -21.43
N ARG A 132 -5.79 1.67 -20.91
CA ARG A 132 -6.65 0.83 -21.76
C ARG A 132 -7.58 1.73 -22.57
N ASN A 133 -7.68 1.48 -23.88
CA ASN A 133 -8.66 2.17 -24.72
C ASN A 133 -10.08 1.94 -24.18
N GLY A 134 -10.83 3.03 -23.99
CA GLY A 134 -12.18 2.99 -23.43
C GLY A 134 -12.26 2.86 -21.91
N SER A 135 -11.14 2.95 -21.17
CA SER A 135 -11.18 3.04 -19.71
C SER A 135 -11.68 4.42 -19.28
N GLU A 136 -12.73 4.45 -18.45
CA GLU A 136 -13.19 5.67 -17.75
C GLU A 136 -12.21 6.11 -16.64
N MET A 137 -11.21 5.29 -16.31
CA MET A 137 -10.18 5.64 -15.34
C MET A 137 -9.17 6.62 -15.95
N ASN A 138 -8.95 7.73 -15.24
CA ASN A 138 -7.91 8.71 -15.54
C ASN A 138 -6.49 8.25 -15.14
N THR A 139 -6.25 6.94 -15.04
CA THR A 139 -5.01 6.36 -14.52
C THR A 139 -4.36 5.44 -15.54
N ASP A 140 -3.04 5.48 -15.63
CA ASP A 140 -2.27 4.58 -16.48
C ASP A 140 -2.22 3.20 -15.81
N GLN A 141 -2.57 2.16 -16.57
CA GLN A 141 -2.73 0.81 -16.04
C GLN A 141 -1.48 -0.05 -16.31
N CYS A 142 -0.65 0.35 -17.27
CA CYS A 142 0.50 -0.42 -17.71
C CYS A 142 1.74 0.46 -17.83
N TYR A 143 2.91 -0.09 -17.50
CA TYR A 143 4.21 0.45 -17.88
C TYR A 143 4.83 -0.45 -18.95
N GLY A 144 4.84 0.03 -20.19
CA GLY A 144 5.12 -0.81 -21.37
C GLY A 144 4.13 -2.00 -21.44
N PRO A 145 4.60 -3.25 -21.60
CA PRO A 145 3.72 -4.42 -21.69
C PRO A 145 3.24 -4.96 -20.34
N ARG A 146 3.72 -4.42 -19.20
CA ARG A 146 3.39 -4.94 -17.86
C ARG A 146 2.33 -4.08 -17.18
N LEU A 147 1.37 -4.74 -16.55
CA LEU A 147 0.40 -4.08 -15.67
C LEU A 147 1.13 -3.49 -14.44
N SER A 148 0.80 -2.26 -14.07
CA SER A 148 1.41 -1.54 -12.94
C SER A 148 1.14 -2.23 -11.60
N SER A 149 -0.08 -2.74 -11.41
CA SER A 149 -0.49 -3.44 -10.19
C SER A 149 0.16 -4.80 -10.09
N LYS A 150 0.32 -5.52 -11.21
CA LYS A 150 1.13 -6.75 -11.25
C LYS A 150 2.57 -6.48 -10.85
N SER A 151 3.20 -5.48 -11.45
CA SER A 151 4.59 -5.10 -11.11
C SER A 151 4.71 -4.72 -9.63
N SER A 152 3.69 -4.07 -9.08
CA SER A 152 3.65 -3.70 -7.68
C SER A 152 3.56 -4.90 -6.74
N LEU A 153 2.72 -5.88 -7.07
CA LEU A 153 2.56 -7.12 -6.29
C LEU A 153 3.80 -8.02 -6.40
N GLU A 154 4.42 -8.11 -7.58
CA GLU A 154 5.68 -8.82 -7.76
C GLU A 154 6.81 -8.16 -6.95
N ASN A 155 6.91 -6.83 -6.96
CA ASN A 155 7.90 -6.11 -6.13
C ASN A 155 7.69 -6.35 -4.63
N PHE A 156 6.43 -6.48 -4.18
CA PHE A 156 6.11 -6.84 -2.80
C PHE A 156 6.64 -8.24 -2.45
N ALA A 157 6.36 -9.25 -3.29
CA ALA A 157 6.86 -10.61 -3.09
C ALA A 157 8.40 -10.67 -3.10
N GLN A 158 9.03 -10.01 -4.08
CA GLN A 158 10.48 -9.91 -4.19
C GLN A 158 11.11 -9.20 -2.99
N THR A 159 10.46 -8.16 -2.45
CA THR A 159 10.92 -7.47 -1.24
C THR A 159 10.91 -8.41 -0.05
N ALA A 160 9.82 -9.15 0.17
CA ALA A 160 9.75 -10.15 1.24
C ALA A 160 10.85 -11.22 1.09
N HIS A 161 11.10 -11.67 -0.14
CA HIS A 161 12.16 -12.64 -0.44
C HIS A 161 13.57 -12.07 -0.19
N ALA A 162 13.87 -10.88 -0.71
CA ALA A 162 15.18 -10.23 -0.62
C ALA A 162 15.56 -9.90 0.84
N PHE A 163 14.57 -9.61 1.67
CA PHE A 163 14.77 -9.25 3.08
C PHE A 163 14.57 -10.40 4.07
N LYS A 164 14.55 -11.68 3.64
CA LYS A 164 14.46 -12.83 4.57
C LYS A 164 15.47 -12.81 5.71
N ALA A 165 16.67 -12.25 5.48
CA ALA A 165 17.74 -12.18 6.47
C ALA A 165 17.75 -10.89 7.30
N ARG A 166 16.81 -9.96 7.09
CA ARG A 166 16.76 -8.64 7.75
C ARG A 166 15.34 -8.31 8.19
N SER A 167 15.20 -7.68 9.35
CA SER A 167 13.90 -7.19 9.81
C SER A 167 13.49 -5.95 9.02
N VAL A 168 12.38 -6.03 8.28
CA VAL A 168 11.83 -4.93 7.48
C VAL A 168 10.35 -4.74 7.77
N PHE A 169 9.96 -3.51 8.06
CA PHE A 169 8.57 -3.07 7.94
C PHE A 169 8.37 -2.61 6.50
N HIS A 170 7.53 -3.32 5.76
CA HIS A 170 7.22 -2.97 4.38
C HIS A 170 5.73 -2.64 4.24
N MET A 171 5.43 -1.58 3.50
CA MET A 171 4.06 -1.20 3.17
C MET A 171 3.92 -0.94 1.66
N THR A 172 2.95 -1.60 1.04
CA THR A 172 2.56 -1.37 -0.36
C THR A 172 1.20 -0.68 -0.41
N TRP A 173 1.16 0.47 -1.06
CA TRP A 173 -0.08 1.15 -1.42
C TRP A 173 -0.39 0.89 -2.90
N THR A 174 -1.49 0.19 -3.18
CA THR A 174 -1.97 -0.10 -4.55
C THR A 174 -3.37 0.47 -4.74
N SER A 175 -3.55 1.21 -5.85
CA SER A 175 -4.78 1.95 -6.17
C SER A 175 -5.37 1.64 -7.55
N SER A 176 -4.64 0.95 -8.42
CA SER A 176 -5.01 0.69 -9.82
C SER A 176 -5.11 -0.81 -10.14
N LEU A 177 -5.81 -1.54 -9.28
CA LEU A 177 -6.31 -2.85 -9.68
C LEU A 177 -7.26 -2.69 -10.89
N PRO A 178 -7.10 -3.51 -11.95
CA PRO A 178 -8.03 -3.57 -13.07
C PRO A 178 -9.51 -3.58 -12.66
N GLN A 179 -10.41 -3.11 -13.51
CA GLN A 179 -11.86 -3.23 -13.27
C GLN A 179 -12.40 -4.65 -13.47
N ASP A 180 -11.54 -5.63 -13.76
CA ASP A 180 -11.91 -7.03 -13.90
C ASP A 180 -11.58 -7.78 -12.61
N PRO A 181 -12.59 -8.16 -11.81
CA PRO A 181 -12.39 -8.88 -10.55
C PRO A 181 -11.58 -10.16 -10.73
N GLY A 182 -11.82 -10.91 -11.80
CA GLY A 182 -11.16 -12.20 -12.04
C GLY A 182 -9.65 -12.05 -12.25
N THR A 183 -9.22 -10.99 -12.95
CA THR A 183 -7.80 -10.67 -13.11
C THR A 183 -7.17 -10.27 -11.78
N ASN A 184 -7.87 -9.47 -10.97
CA ASN A 184 -7.33 -9.01 -9.68
C ASN A 184 -7.18 -10.16 -8.67
N ASP A 185 -8.18 -11.04 -8.59
CA ASP A 185 -8.15 -12.24 -7.76
C ASP A 185 -6.98 -13.14 -8.14
N LYS A 186 -6.76 -13.33 -9.44
CA LYS A 186 -5.62 -14.09 -9.94
C LYS A 186 -4.29 -13.47 -9.51
N LEU A 187 -4.10 -12.16 -9.71
CA LEU A 187 -2.85 -11.48 -9.39
C LEU A 187 -2.51 -11.51 -7.91
N LEU A 188 -3.50 -11.28 -7.04
CA LEU A 188 -3.28 -11.36 -5.59
C LEU A 188 -2.99 -12.78 -5.14
N ASN A 189 -3.75 -13.76 -5.63
CA ASN A 189 -3.51 -15.16 -5.29
C ASN A 189 -2.14 -15.65 -5.76
N GLU A 190 -1.69 -15.27 -6.96
CA GLU A 190 -0.34 -15.57 -7.47
C GLU A 190 0.75 -14.99 -6.56
N MET A 191 0.60 -13.74 -6.13
CA MET A 191 1.54 -13.10 -5.19
C MET A 191 1.58 -13.82 -3.83
N LEU A 192 0.43 -14.23 -3.29
CA LEU A 192 0.37 -14.97 -2.03
C LEU A 192 0.97 -16.36 -2.15
N GLN A 193 0.76 -17.04 -3.28
CA GLN A 193 1.38 -18.33 -3.57
C GLN A 193 2.91 -18.18 -3.65
N GLU A 194 3.42 -17.16 -4.34
CA GLU A 194 4.87 -16.89 -4.41
C GLU A 194 5.48 -16.64 -3.02
N LEU A 195 4.77 -15.92 -2.14
CA LEU A 195 5.21 -15.71 -0.76
C LEU A 195 5.26 -17.00 0.06
N LEU A 196 4.30 -17.90 -0.16
CA LEU A 196 4.26 -19.21 0.49
C LEU A 196 5.35 -20.13 -0.04
N ASP A 197 5.47 -20.28 -1.36
CA ASP A 197 6.43 -21.15 -2.04
C ASP A 197 7.87 -20.72 -1.78
N SER A 198 8.09 -19.41 -1.67
CA SER A 198 9.38 -18.86 -1.30
C SER A 198 9.65 -18.93 0.19
N GLU A 199 8.76 -19.47 1.04
CA GLU A 199 8.89 -19.49 2.51
C GLU A 199 9.09 -18.10 3.14
N SER A 200 8.74 -17.03 2.41
CA SER A 200 8.93 -15.66 2.88
C SER A 200 7.96 -15.30 4.02
N LEU A 201 6.90 -16.09 4.20
CA LEU A 201 5.92 -15.92 5.27
C LEU A 201 6.34 -16.51 6.63
N ASN A 202 7.33 -17.41 6.67
CA ASN A 202 7.70 -18.13 7.91
C ASN A 202 8.14 -17.22 9.07
N LYS A 203 8.64 -16.02 8.77
CA LYS A 203 9.06 -15.00 9.74
C LYS A 203 8.42 -13.63 9.50
N THR A 204 7.29 -13.60 8.78
CA THR A 204 6.66 -12.36 8.33
C THR A 204 5.22 -12.32 8.81
N ALA A 205 4.86 -11.23 9.50
CA ALA A 205 3.46 -10.91 9.75
C ALA A 205 2.89 -10.19 8.52
N LEU A 206 1.97 -10.84 7.82
CA LEU A 206 1.25 -10.24 6.69
C LEU A 206 -0.05 -9.62 7.17
N ILE A 207 -0.27 -8.34 6.86
CA ILE A 207 -1.52 -7.64 7.13
C ILE A 207 -2.11 -7.19 5.79
N PHE A 208 -3.35 -7.60 5.53
CA PHE A 208 -4.10 -7.24 4.33
C PHE A 208 -5.22 -6.28 4.71
N LEU A 209 -5.25 -5.10 4.07
CA LEU A 209 -6.16 -3.99 4.35
C LEU A 209 -6.80 -3.44 3.08
#